data_AF-A0A520JN99-F1
#
_entry.id   AF-A0A520JN99-F1
#
_cell.length_a   1.000
_cell.length_b   1.000
_cell.length_c   1.000
_cell.angle_alpha   90.00
_cell.angle_beta   90.00
_cell.angle_gamma   90.00
#
_symmetry.space_group_name_H-M   'P 1'
#
loop_
_entity.id
_entity.type
_entity.pdbx_description
1 polymer ?
#
loop_
_entity_poly.entity_id
_entity_poly.type
_entity_poly.pdbx_seq_one_letter_code
_entity_poly.pdbx_strand_id
1 'polypeptide(L)' 'MTLHPDVIGIDISKDHLDIHDAESGTGCRIANTAAAIADWVERLAPR' A
#
# COMPACT_ATOMS: atom_id res chain seq x y z
N MET A 1 -10.81 -8.67 -0.21
CA MET A 1 -9.80 -9.15 0.77
C MET A 1 -10.31 -8.82 2.17
N THR A 2 -10.15 -9.74 3.12
CA THR A 2 -10.44 -9.48 4.55
C THR A 2 -9.10 -9.50 5.28
N LEU A 3 -8.51 -8.33 5.50
CA LEU A 3 -7.28 -8.18 6.29
C LEU A 3 -7.64 -8.08 7.77
N HIS A 4 -6.81 -8.68 8.62
CA HIS A 4 -6.93 -8.49 10.06
C HIS A 4 -6.66 -7.01 10.40
N PRO A 5 -7.40 -6.39 11.35
CA PRO A 5 -7.29 -4.97 11.66
C PRO A 5 -5.89 -4.51 12.11
N ASP A 6 -5.02 -5.44 12.52
CA ASP A 6 -3.67 -5.15 13.02
C ASP A 6 -2.55 -5.45 12.00
N VAL A 7 -2.89 -5.62 10.71
CA VAL A 7 -1.92 -5.98 9.67
C VAL A 7 -1.83 -4.88 8.62
N ILE A 8 -0.62 -4.36 8.40
CA ILE A 8 -0.29 -3.63 7.17
C ILE A 8 -0.18 -4.68 6.06
N GLY A 9 -1.13 -4.66 5.13
CA GLY A 9 -1.26 -5.63 4.05
C GLY A 9 -1.04 -5.00 2.68
N ILE A 10 -0.39 -5.75 1.79
CA ILE A 10 -0.33 -5.41 0.37
C ILE A 10 -0.95 -6.57 -0.42
N ASP A 11 -2.07 -6.33 -1.09
CA ASP A 11 -2.60 -7.24 -2.10
C ASP A 11 -1.85 -7.02 -3.41
N ILE A 12 -1.28 -8.08 -3.97
CA ILE A 12 -0.40 -8.00 -5.14
C ILE A 12 -1.13 -8.58 -6.35
N SER A 13 -1.33 -7.75 -7.37
CA SER A 13 -1.78 -8.17 -8.69
C SER A 13 -0.73 -7.86 -9.76
N LYS A 14 -1.00 -8.25 -11.01
CA LYS A 14 -0.11 -7.93 -12.15
C LYS A 14 0.08 -6.43 -12.34
N ASP A 15 -1.01 -5.65 -12.23
CA ASP A 15 -1.02 -4.25 -12.66
C ASP A 15 -1.09 -3.27 -11.49
N HIS A 16 -1.49 -3.73 -10.31
CA HIS A 16 -1.72 -2.88 -9.13
C HIS A 16 -1.32 -3.54 -7.82
N LEU A 17 -1.01 -2.69 -6.84
CA LEU A 17 -0.85 -3.03 -5.43
C LEU A 17 -1.94 -2.30 -4.64
N ASP A 18 -2.71 -3.05 -3.84
CA ASP A 18 -3.64 -2.47 -2.86
C ASP A 18 -3.00 -2.48 -1.49
N ILE A 19 -2.72 -1.29 -0.98
CA ILE A 19 -2.00 -1.07 0.26
C ILE A 19 -3.01 -0.68 1.32
N HIS A 20 -3.01 -1.38 2.45
CA HIS A 20 -3.86 -1.11 3.59
C HIS A 20 -3.05 -0.72 4.80
N ASP A 21 -3.41 0.43 5.39
CA ASP A 21 -2.93 0.87 6.69
C ASP A 21 -4.00 0.56 7.75
N ALA A 22 -3.62 -0.37 8.63
CA ALA A 22 -4.40 -0.81 9.77
C ALA A 22 -4.66 0.31 10.79
N GLU A 23 -3.67 1.19 11.02
CA GLU A 23 -3.72 2.20 12.08
C GLU A 23 -4.70 3.33 11.73
N SER A 24 -4.68 3.79 10.48
CA SER A 24 -5.59 4.83 10.00
C SER A 24 -6.90 4.28 9.43
N GLY A 25 -7.01 2.97 9.21
CA GLY A 25 -8.13 2.34 8.50
C GLY A 25 -8.25 2.78 7.04
N THR A 26 -7.19 3.40 6.49
CA THR A 26 -7.17 3.88 5.10
C THR A 26 -6.44 2.90 4.19
N GLY A 27 -6.75 2.97 2.90
CA GLY A 27 -6.05 2.19 1.90
C GLY A 27 -5.84 2.99 0.63
N CYS A 28 -4.80 2.65 -0.12
CA CYS A 28 -4.54 3.24 -1.42
C CYS A 28 -4.14 2.17 -2.43
N ARG A 29 -4.47 2.42 -3.70
CA ARG A 29 -4.05 1.58 -4.81
C ARG A 29 -2.96 2.32 -5.59
N ILE A 30 -1.86 1.63 -5.88
CA ILE A 30 -0.80 2.13 -6.76
C ILE A 30 -0.58 1.16 -7.92
N ALA A 31 0.03 1.63 -9.01
CA ALA A 31 0.45 0.75 -10.10
C ALA A 31 1.57 -0.20 -9.62
N ASN A 32 1.58 -1.44 -10.09
CA ASN A 32 2.66 -2.38 -9.84
C ASN A 32 3.85 -2.11 -10.79
N THR A 33 4.44 -0.92 -10.65
CA THR A 33 5.62 -0.50 -11.40
C THR A 33 6.65 0.05 -10.44
N ALA A 34 7.94 -0.11 -10.78
CA ALA A 34 9.03 0.37 -9.94
C ALA A 34 8.92 1.87 -9.62
N ALA A 35 8.49 2.68 -10.60
CA ALA A 35 8.30 4.12 -10.42
C ALA A 35 7.20 4.43 -9.40
N ALA A 36 6.02 3.82 -9.52
CA ALA A 36 4.92 4.08 -8.60
C ALA A 36 5.21 3.62 -7.17
N ILE A 37 5.98 2.52 -7.02
CA ILE A 37 6.45 2.05 -5.72
C ILE A 37 7.45 3.04 -5.11
N ALA A 38 8.42 3.54 -5.90
CA ALA A 38 9.39 4.53 -5.42
C ALA A 38 8.69 5.82 -4.95
N ASP A 39 7.78 6.37 -5.75
CA ASP A 39 6.97 7.55 -5.38
C ASP A 39 6.13 7.32 -4.11
N TRP A 40 5.65 6.10 -3.90
CA TRP A 40 4.92 5.74 -2.68
C TRP A 40 5.84 5.65 -1.45
N VAL A 41 7.01 5.03 -1.58
CA VAL A 41 7.99 4.94 -0.50
C VAL A 41 8.48 6.33 -0.08
N GLU A 42 8.70 7.25 -1.01
CA GLU A 42 9.07 8.64 -0.69
C GLU A 42 8.02 9.35 0.18
N ARG A 43 6.73 9.03 0.00
CA ARG A 43 5.62 9.59 0.80
C ARG A 43 5.54 8.98 2.21
N LEU A 44 6.17 7.83 2.44
CA LEU A 44 6.24 7.17 3.75
C LEU A 44 7.41 7.64 4.61
N ALA A 45 8.38 8.35 4.04
CA ALA A 45 9.51 8.85 4.81
C ALA A 45 9.00 9.72 5.96
N PRO A 46 9.47 9.50 7.21
CA PRO A 46 8.99 10.26 8.35
C PRO A 46 9.26 11.76 8.13
N ARG A 47 8.24 12.58 8.43
CA ARG A 47 8.43 14.02 8.64
C ARG A 47 9.16 14.27 9.96
#